data_AF-A0A067DW21-F1
#
_entry.id   AF-A0A067DW21-F1
#
_cell.length_a   1.000
_cell.length_b   1.000
_cell.length_c   1.000
_cell.angle_alpha   90.00
_cell.angle_beta   90.00
_cell.angle_gamma   90.00
#
_symmetry.space_group_name_H-M   'P 1'
#
loop_
_entity.id
_entity.type
_entity.pdbx_description
1 polymer ?
#
loop_
_entity_poly.entity_id
_entity_poly.type
_entity_poly.pdbx_seq_one_letter_code
_entity_poly.pdbx_strand_id
1 'polypeptide(L)'
;MESRDDLKSILAYLPVLVRSTNLFWPSKVVEALKEMAQGPDHSRVNSGEVLFVAIRDMRSSLSLLQPLAPFASEGYALFFDELISRAEAAEWFGEVLPALANLLLQLPALLESHYQNADDILGKYGFKTGLRLLGSQEAGMVFLSEVSMCLVGR
;
A
#
# COMPACT_ATOMS: atom_id res chain seq x y z
N MET A 1 -1.93 17.19 -9.92
CA MET A 1 -1.36 16.55 -8.71
C MET A 1 0.06 16.98 -8.42
N GLU A 2 0.95 17.08 -9.41
CA GLU A 2 2.36 17.50 -9.20
C GLU A 2 2.58 18.85 -8.51
N SER A 3 1.62 19.77 -8.55
CA SER A 3 1.73 21.10 -7.90
C SER A 3 1.35 21.10 -6.42
N ARG A 4 0.83 19.99 -5.88
CA ARG A 4 0.24 19.92 -4.53
C ARG A 4 1.28 19.68 -3.44
N ASP A 5 1.48 20.66 -2.56
CA ASP A 5 2.48 20.56 -1.48
C ASP A 5 2.07 19.60 -0.35
N ASP A 6 0.78 19.41 -0.13
CA ASP A 6 0.25 18.38 0.79
C ASP A 6 0.63 16.98 0.30
N LEU A 7 0.32 16.65 -0.95
CA LEU A 7 0.71 15.37 -1.56
C LEU A 7 2.24 15.19 -1.56
N LYS A 8 3.00 16.20 -2.03
CA LYS A 8 4.48 16.14 -2.07
C LYS A 8 5.10 15.80 -0.73
N SER A 9 4.53 16.30 0.37
CA SER A 9 5.05 16.04 1.72
C SER A 9 5.01 14.56 2.11
N ILE A 10 4.13 13.77 1.49
CA ILE A 10 3.97 12.34 1.79
C ILE A 10 4.36 11.40 0.65
N LEU A 11 4.69 11.91 -0.54
CA LEU A 11 5.02 11.06 -1.70
C LEU A 11 6.18 10.10 -1.41
N ALA A 12 7.20 10.55 -0.67
CA ALA A 12 8.33 9.70 -0.27
C ALA A 12 7.92 8.51 0.63
N TYR A 13 6.70 8.54 1.14
CA TYR A 13 6.15 7.58 2.10
C TYR A 13 5.05 6.71 1.50
N LEU A 14 4.58 7.03 0.30
CA LEU A 14 3.56 6.27 -0.40
C LEU A 14 4.20 5.35 -1.43
N PRO A 15 3.65 4.13 -1.63
CA PRO A 15 4.18 3.19 -2.59
C PRO A 15 3.69 3.47 -4.02
N VAL A 16 3.49 4.74 -4.40
CA VAL A 16 2.98 5.13 -5.73
C VAL A 16 3.90 6.15 -6.37
N LEU A 17 3.97 6.12 -7.71
CA LEU A 17 4.69 7.11 -8.49
C LEU A 17 3.72 8.19 -8.98
N VAL A 18 4.22 9.43 -9.09
CA VAL A 18 3.50 10.53 -9.73
C VAL A 18 4.05 10.69 -11.14
N ARG A 19 3.15 10.74 -12.13
CA ARG A 19 3.46 11.23 -13.48
C ARG A 19 2.35 12.16 -13.93
N SER A 20 2.74 13.40 -14.20
CA SER A 20 1.86 14.50 -14.59
C SER A 20 0.79 14.80 -13.53
N THR A 21 -0.40 14.23 -13.69
CA THR A 21 -1.52 14.44 -12.78
C THR A 21 -1.98 13.19 -12.08
N ASN A 22 -1.36 12.04 -12.38
CA ASN A 22 -1.89 10.75 -11.97
C ASN A 22 -0.91 10.00 -11.07
N LEU A 23 -1.47 9.24 -10.14
CA LEU A 23 -0.81 8.28 -9.29
C LEU A 23 -0.88 6.91 -9.95
N PHE A 24 0.23 6.18 -9.97
CA PHE A 24 0.24 4.84 -10.53
C PHE A 24 1.30 3.97 -9.87
N TRP A 25 1.04 2.67 -9.89
CA TRP A 25 2.02 1.64 -9.57
C TRP A 25 2.94 1.39 -10.79
N PRO A 26 4.23 1.09 -10.60
CA PRO A 26 5.07 0.56 -11.67
C PRO A 26 4.44 -0.67 -12.33
N SER A 27 4.63 -0.86 -13.63
CA SER A 27 3.99 -1.94 -14.39
C SER A 27 4.23 -3.33 -13.78
N LYS A 28 5.47 -3.60 -13.35
CA LYS A 28 5.85 -4.84 -12.65
C LYS A 28 5.06 -5.07 -11.36
N VAL A 29 4.78 -4.00 -10.62
CA VAL A 29 3.99 -4.08 -9.39
C VAL A 29 2.52 -4.33 -9.72
N VAL A 30 1.98 -3.70 -10.77
CA VAL A 30 0.62 -3.96 -11.24
C VAL A 30 0.45 -5.42 -11.66
N GLU A 31 1.40 -5.97 -12.40
CA GLU A 31 1.38 -7.37 -12.84
C GLU A 31 1.41 -8.32 -11.64
N ALA A 32 2.36 -8.13 -10.72
CA ALA A 32 2.45 -8.94 -9.51
C ALA A 32 1.18 -8.88 -8.64
N LEU A 33 0.61 -7.68 -8.45
CA LEU A 33 -0.65 -7.52 -7.70
C LEU A 33 -1.83 -8.17 -8.42
N LYS A 34 -1.90 -8.10 -9.76
CA LYS A 34 -2.93 -8.79 -10.54
C LYS A 34 -2.82 -10.30 -10.42
N GLU A 35 -1.62 -10.86 -10.44
CA GLU A 35 -1.41 -12.29 -10.23
C GLU A 35 -1.81 -12.70 -8.81
N MET A 36 -1.39 -11.95 -7.78
CA MET A 36 -1.78 -12.20 -6.39
C MET A 36 -3.29 -12.10 -6.17
N ALA A 37 -3.96 -11.16 -6.84
CA ALA A 37 -5.41 -11.01 -6.81
C ALA A 37 -6.17 -12.21 -7.40
N GLN A 38 -5.52 -13.05 -8.21
CA GLN A 38 -6.08 -14.31 -8.75
C GLN A 38 -5.78 -15.53 -7.86
N GLY A 39 -5.13 -15.32 -6.72
CA GLY A 39 -4.84 -16.38 -5.75
C GLY A 39 -3.47 -17.04 -5.90
N PRO A 40 -3.18 -18.01 -5.01
CA PRO A 40 -1.88 -18.66 -4.92
C PRO A 40 -1.58 -19.58 -6.11
N ASP A 41 -2.59 -20.12 -6.79
CA ASP A 41 -2.38 -20.98 -7.97
C ASP A 41 -1.79 -20.20 -9.17
N HIS A 42 -2.10 -18.91 -9.26
CA HIS A 42 -1.59 -18.02 -10.32
C HIS A 42 -0.28 -17.35 -9.90
N SER A 43 -0.26 -16.72 -8.72
CA SER A 43 0.90 -15.96 -8.23
C SER A 43 2.03 -16.82 -7.65
N ARG A 44 1.73 -18.08 -7.29
CA ARG A 44 2.61 -18.98 -6.53
C ARG A 44 2.98 -18.48 -5.13
N VAL A 45 2.37 -17.39 -4.66
CA VAL A 45 2.59 -16.85 -3.32
C VAL A 45 1.71 -17.61 -2.34
N ASN A 46 2.29 -18.63 -1.70
CA ASN A 46 1.58 -19.54 -0.78
C ASN A 46 2.34 -19.84 0.52
N SER A 47 3.40 -19.07 0.82
CA SER A 47 4.18 -19.16 2.03
C SER A 47 4.71 -17.80 2.46
N GLY A 48 5.11 -17.68 3.73
CA GLY A 48 5.70 -16.47 4.27
C GLY A 48 6.99 -16.08 3.56
N GLU A 49 7.87 -17.05 3.29
CA GLU A 49 9.12 -16.82 2.56
C GLU A 49 8.87 -16.25 1.14
N VAL A 50 7.93 -16.83 0.40
CA VAL A 50 7.61 -16.39 -0.97
C VAL A 50 6.92 -15.02 -0.96
N LEU A 51 6.06 -14.77 0.02
CA LEU A 51 5.43 -13.45 0.21
C LEU A 51 6.48 -12.37 0.45
N PHE A 52 7.47 -12.63 1.31
CA PHE A 52 8.55 -11.69 1.57
C PHE A 52 9.36 -11.39 0.31
N VAL A 53 9.70 -12.40 -0.48
CA VAL A 53 10.39 -12.23 -1.77
C VAL A 53 9.56 -11.33 -2.70
N ALA A 54 8.27 -11.59 -2.83
CA ALA A 54 7.41 -10.79 -3.69
C ALA A 54 7.30 -9.32 -3.22
N ILE A 55 7.20 -9.08 -1.91
CA ILE A 55 7.21 -7.72 -1.33
C ILE A 55 8.54 -7.01 -1.64
N ARG A 56 9.67 -7.69 -1.43
CA ARG A 56 11.00 -7.14 -1.70
C ARG A 56 11.15 -6.75 -3.17
N ASP A 57 10.70 -7.61 -4.08
CA ASP A 57 10.81 -7.39 -5.52
C ASP A 57 9.90 -6.23 -5.98
N MET A 58 8.68 -6.11 -5.42
CA MET A 58 7.82 -4.94 -5.66
C MET A 58 8.45 -3.65 -5.12
N ARG A 59 9.02 -3.65 -3.91
CA ARG A 59 9.71 -2.49 -3.33
C ARG A 59 10.90 -2.03 -4.17
N SER A 60 11.64 -2.98 -4.75
CA SER A 60 12.76 -2.66 -5.66
C SER A 60 12.30 -1.88 -6.89
N SER A 61 11.10 -2.16 -7.40
CA SER A 61 10.50 -1.47 -8.54
C SER A 61 10.01 -0.05 -8.22
N LEU A 62 9.78 0.24 -6.93
CA LEU A 62 9.31 1.53 -6.44
C LEU A 62 10.46 2.47 -6.00
N SER A 63 11.71 2.00 -6.09
CA SER A 63 12.88 2.71 -5.57
C SER A 63 12.71 3.16 -4.10
N LEU A 64 11.94 2.41 -3.31
CA LEU A 64 11.76 2.69 -1.89
C LEU A 64 13.10 2.51 -1.17
N LEU A 65 13.69 3.62 -0.73
CA LEU A 65 15.08 3.69 -0.27
C LEU A 65 15.33 3.08 1.12
N GLN A 66 14.29 2.71 1.86
CA GLN A 66 14.44 2.16 3.20
C GLN A 66 14.53 0.62 3.15
N PRO A 67 15.62 0.03 3.67
CA PRO A 67 15.74 -1.41 3.78
C PRO A 67 14.64 -1.96 4.71
N LEU A 68 14.17 -3.17 4.42
CA LEU A 68 13.34 -3.92 5.37
C LEU A 68 14.16 -4.27 6.61
N ALA A 69 13.47 -4.57 7.72
CA ALA A 69 14.15 -5.01 8.93
C ALA A 69 15.03 -6.25 8.66
N PRO A 70 16.20 -6.39 9.32
CA PRO A 70 17.17 -7.44 9.02
C PRO A 70 16.63 -8.87 9.08
N PHE A 71 15.61 -9.12 9.90
CA PHE A 71 15.00 -10.45 10.12
C PHE A 71 13.56 -10.52 9.59
N ALA A 72 13.20 -9.63 8.66
CA ALA A 72 11.84 -9.58 8.14
C ALA A 72 11.49 -10.90 7.42
N SER A 73 12.37 -11.45 6.60
CA SER A 73 12.18 -12.75 5.92
C SER A 73 11.81 -13.86 6.89
N GLU A 74 12.58 -13.96 7.98
CA GLU A 74 12.42 -14.97 9.01
C GLU A 74 11.13 -14.74 9.79
N GLY A 75 10.74 -13.49 10.02
CA GLY A 75 9.46 -13.16 10.66
C GLY A 75 8.25 -13.61 9.84
N TYR A 76 8.27 -13.38 8.52
CA TYR A 76 7.20 -13.84 7.63
C TYR A 76 7.14 -15.36 7.57
N ALA A 77 8.30 -16.03 7.40
CA ALA A 77 8.38 -17.48 7.37
C ALA A 77 7.92 -18.10 8.70
N LEU A 78 8.43 -17.61 9.83
CA LEU A 78 8.02 -18.09 11.16
C LEU A 78 6.51 -17.98 11.36
N PHE A 79 5.90 -16.85 11.01
CA PHE A 79 4.48 -16.66 11.23
C PHE A 79 3.62 -17.58 10.34
N PHE A 80 3.82 -17.53 9.03
CA PHE A 80 2.95 -18.22 8.07
C PHE A 80 3.28 -19.71 7.90
N ASP A 81 4.56 -20.08 8.06
CA ASP A 81 5.03 -21.41 7.73
C ASP A 81 5.20 -22.30 8.98
N GLU A 82 5.38 -21.71 10.16
CA GLU A 82 5.61 -22.45 11.41
C GLU A 82 4.56 -22.21 12.52
N LEU A 83 4.11 -20.96 12.73
CA LEU A 83 3.31 -20.58 13.90
C LEU A 83 1.82 -20.90 13.72
N ILE A 84 1.24 -20.53 12.57
CA ILE A 84 -0.17 -20.79 12.28
C ILE A 84 -0.36 -22.16 11.62
N SER A 85 -1.56 -22.72 11.70
CA SER A 85 -1.81 -24.00 11.05
C SER A 85 -1.76 -23.88 9.52
N ARG A 86 -1.39 -24.98 8.85
CA ARG A 86 -1.35 -25.02 7.38
C ARG A 86 -2.71 -24.67 6.74
N ALA A 87 -3.81 -25.00 7.41
CA ALA A 87 -5.15 -24.66 6.93
C ALA A 87 -5.42 -23.15 7.00
N GLU A 88 -5.08 -22.51 8.13
CA GLU A 88 -5.19 -21.05 8.30
C GLU A 88 -4.28 -20.29 7.33
N ALA A 89 -3.04 -20.76 7.13
CA ALA A 89 -2.14 -20.18 6.14
C ALA A 89 -2.72 -20.28 4.73
N ALA A 90 -3.23 -21.46 4.34
CA ALA A 90 -3.83 -21.66 3.03
C ALA A 90 -5.05 -20.77 2.81
N GLU A 91 -5.91 -20.61 3.82
CA GLU A 91 -7.05 -19.67 3.77
C GLU A 91 -6.57 -18.22 3.63
N TRP A 92 -5.55 -17.81 4.38
CA TRP A 92 -5.01 -16.46 4.30
C TRP A 92 -4.44 -16.15 2.91
N PHE A 93 -3.65 -17.05 2.34
CA PHE A 93 -3.11 -16.89 0.99
C PHE A 93 -4.18 -17.02 -0.10
N GLY A 94 -5.25 -17.77 0.14
CA GLY A 94 -6.35 -17.98 -0.79
C GLY A 94 -7.38 -16.85 -0.83
N GLU A 95 -7.62 -16.19 0.30
CA GLU A 95 -8.73 -15.22 0.45
C GLU A 95 -8.23 -13.83 0.83
N VAL A 96 -7.38 -13.74 1.86
CA VAL A 96 -6.95 -12.46 2.44
C VAL A 96 -5.93 -11.77 1.53
N LEU A 97 -4.88 -12.47 1.12
CA LEU A 97 -3.86 -11.89 0.24
C LEU A 97 -4.45 -11.40 -1.10
N PRO A 98 -5.34 -12.14 -1.78
CA PRO A 98 -5.96 -11.68 -3.02
C PRO A 98 -6.87 -10.46 -2.81
N ALA A 99 -7.64 -10.41 -1.72
CA ALA A 99 -8.44 -9.25 -1.37
C ALA A 99 -7.57 -8.01 -1.13
N LEU A 100 -6.46 -8.17 -0.40
CA LEU A 100 -5.47 -7.11 -0.18
C LEU A 100 -4.84 -6.65 -1.49
N ALA A 101 -4.50 -7.57 -2.40
CA ALA A 101 -3.92 -7.23 -3.70
C ALA A 101 -4.90 -6.43 -4.58
N ASN A 102 -6.18 -6.83 -4.62
CA ASN A 102 -7.24 -6.08 -5.31
C ASN A 102 -7.42 -4.68 -4.74
N LEU A 103 -7.38 -4.55 -3.42
CA LEU A 103 -7.47 -3.27 -2.74
C LEU A 103 -6.26 -2.38 -3.09
N LEU A 104 -5.04 -2.93 -3.08
CA LEU A 104 -3.83 -2.19 -3.46
C LEU A 104 -3.86 -1.76 -4.92
N LEU A 105 -4.42 -2.54 -5.84
CA LEU A 105 -4.62 -2.13 -7.24
C LEU A 105 -5.49 -0.88 -7.36
N GLN A 106 -6.46 -0.68 -6.45
CA GLN A 106 -7.33 0.50 -6.42
C GLN A 106 -6.70 1.70 -5.71
N LEU A 107 -5.63 1.51 -4.93
CA LEU A 107 -5.02 2.56 -4.11
C LEU A 107 -4.72 3.86 -4.86
N PRO A 108 -4.14 3.87 -6.09
CA PRO A 108 -3.85 5.11 -6.77
C PRO A 108 -5.12 5.91 -7.08
N ALA A 109 -6.17 5.25 -7.59
CA ALA A 109 -7.45 5.89 -7.88
C ALA A 109 -8.17 6.38 -6.60
N LEU A 110 -8.07 5.62 -5.50
CA LEU A 110 -8.61 6.02 -4.20
C LEU A 110 -7.89 7.26 -3.65
N LEU A 111 -6.57 7.30 -3.74
CA LEU A 111 -5.78 8.49 -3.37
C LEU A 111 -6.13 9.66 -4.28
N GLU A 112 -6.30 9.43 -5.58
CA GLU A 112 -6.67 10.49 -6.51
C GLU A 112 -8.02 11.13 -6.15
N SER A 113 -9.04 10.28 -5.92
CA SER A 113 -10.36 10.70 -5.47
C SER A 113 -10.30 11.44 -4.13
N HIS A 114 -9.48 10.97 -3.17
CA HIS A 114 -9.28 11.65 -1.88
C HIS A 114 -8.81 13.09 -2.07
N TYR A 115 -7.76 13.30 -2.87
CA TYR A 115 -7.23 14.65 -3.10
C TYR A 115 -8.18 15.52 -3.91
N GLN A 116 -8.93 14.96 -4.86
CA GLN A 116 -9.97 15.71 -5.59
C GLN A 116 -11.08 16.18 -4.64
N ASN A 117 -11.59 15.30 -3.78
CA ASN A 117 -12.65 15.62 -2.82
C ASN A 117 -12.20 16.58 -1.71
N ALA A 118 -10.92 16.52 -1.34
CA ALA A 118 -10.33 17.42 -0.35
C ALA A 118 -10.48 18.90 -0.74
N ASP A 119 -10.49 19.19 -2.04
CA ASP A 119 -10.64 20.55 -2.58
C ASP A 119 -12.11 21.01 -2.56
N ASP A 120 -13.08 20.08 -2.52
CA ASP A 120 -14.50 20.38 -2.81
C ASP A 120 -15.39 20.60 -1.57
N ILE A 121 -15.19 19.82 -0.49
CA ILE A 121 -16.11 19.80 0.67
C ILE A 121 -15.67 20.78 1.77
N LEU A 122 -14.39 20.75 2.13
CA LEU A 122 -13.81 21.55 3.22
C LEU A 122 -12.74 22.54 2.72
N GLY A 123 -12.18 22.30 1.52
CA GLY A 123 -11.30 23.24 0.83
C GLY A 123 -11.95 24.61 0.55
N LYS A 124 -13.27 24.63 0.26
CA LYS A 124 -14.06 25.87 0.10
C LYS A 124 -14.14 26.73 1.37
N TYR A 125 -13.95 26.12 2.53
CA TYR A 125 -13.92 26.79 3.84
C TYR A 125 -12.47 27.02 4.34
N GLY A 126 -11.45 26.77 3.50
CA GLY A 126 -10.04 26.99 3.83
C GLY A 126 -9.37 25.86 4.62
N PHE A 127 -10.05 24.74 4.85
CA PHE A 127 -9.48 23.60 5.57
C PHE A 127 -8.73 22.66 4.60
N LYS A 128 -7.46 22.40 4.90
CA LYS A 128 -6.63 21.43 4.18
C LYS A 128 -6.92 20.02 4.69
N THR A 129 -7.62 19.21 3.91
CA THR A 129 -8.02 17.82 4.27
C THR A 129 -7.26 16.75 3.50
N GLY A 130 -6.37 17.16 2.58
CA GLY A 130 -5.43 16.26 1.92
C GLY A 130 -4.51 15.58 2.94
N LEU A 131 -4.17 14.32 2.69
CA LEU A 131 -3.15 13.63 3.48
C LEU A 131 -1.83 14.42 3.35
N ARG A 132 -1.22 14.76 4.48
CA ARG A 132 0.04 15.51 4.52
C ARG A 132 0.83 15.13 5.76
N LEU A 133 2.14 15.35 5.71
CA LEU A 133 2.96 15.25 6.90
C LEU A 133 2.66 16.44 7.81
N LEU A 134 2.39 16.18 9.08
CA LEU A 134 2.23 17.21 10.09
C LEU A 134 3.60 17.55 10.68
N GLY A 135 3.85 18.85 10.86
CA GLY A 135 5.04 19.31 11.56
C GLY A 135 5.05 18.91 13.03
N SER A 136 6.21 19.02 13.67
CA SER A 136 6.31 18.83 15.13
C SER A 136 5.34 19.77 15.84
N GLN A 137 4.51 19.20 16.72
CA GLN A 137 3.47 19.92 17.48
C GLN A 137 2.36 20.56 16.63
N GLU A 138 2.22 20.19 15.36
CA GLU A 138 1.08 20.61 14.54
C GLU A 138 -0.14 19.72 14.86
N ALA A 139 -1.23 20.34 15.32
CA ALA A 139 -2.49 19.63 15.52
C ALA A 139 -3.08 19.20 14.16
N GLY A 140 -3.52 17.95 14.07
CA GLY A 140 -4.18 17.44 12.87
C GLY A 140 -5.21 16.39 13.19
N MET A 141 -6.10 16.17 12.23
CA MET A 141 -7.19 15.21 12.32
C MET A 141 -7.12 14.33 11.08
N VAL A 142 -7.20 13.01 11.27
CA VAL A 142 -7.21 12.04 10.18
C VAL A 142 -8.59 11.39 10.18
N PHE A 143 -9.34 11.64 9.11
CA PHE A 143 -10.60 10.95 8.86
C PHE A 143 -10.30 9.70 8.04
N LEU A 144 -10.42 8.54 8.68
CA LEU A 144 -10.26 7.26 8.01
C LEU A 144 -11.65 6.77 7.57
N SER A 145 -11.77 6.36 6.32
CA SER A 145 -12.90 5.54 5.88
C SER A 145 -12.56 4.07 6.10
N GLU A 146 -13.53 3.16 6.00
CA GLU A 146 -13.29 1.72 6.15
C GLU A 146 -12.19 1.17 5.20
N VAL A 147 -11.90 1.89 4.10
CA VAL A 147 -10.89 1.55 3.08
C VAL A 147 -9.47 1.97 3.46
N SER A 148 -9.28 2.68 4.58
CA SER A 148 -7.97 3.19 5.00
C SER A 148 -6.95 2.13 5.41
N MET A 149 -7.34 0.85 5.43
CA MET A 149 -6.47 -0.30 5.73
C MET A 149 -5.22 -0.37 4.81
N CYS A 150 -5.26 0.20 3.60
CA CYS A 150 -4.13 0.22 2.66
C CYS A 150 -2.86 0.90 3.20
N LEU A 151 -2.98 1.81 4.17
CA LEU A 151 -1.87 2.65 4.64
C LEU A 151 -1.11 2.05 5.84
N VAL A 152 -1.53 0.89 6.36
CA VAL A 152 -0.99 0.30 7.60
C VAL A 152 0.23 -0.62 7.36
N GLY A 153 0.60 -0.91 6.11
CA GLY A 153 1.69 -1.85 5.78
C GLY A 153 3.10 -1.25 5.78
N ARG A 154 3.68 -0.96 6.95
CA ARG A 154 5.12 -0.69 7.11
C ARG A 154 5.83 -1.71 7.97
#